data_AF-A0A318I392-F1
#
_entry.id   AF-A0A318I392-F1
#
_cell.length_a   1.000
_cell.length_b   1.000
_cell.length_c   1.000
_cell.angle_alpha   90.00
_cell.angle_beta   90.00
_cell.angle_gamma   90.00
#
_symmetry.space_group_name_H-M   'P 1'
#
loop_
_entity.id
_entity.type
_entity.pdbx_description
1 polymer ?
#
loop_
_entity_poly.entity_id
_entity_poly.type
_entity_poly.pdbx_seq_one_letter_code
_entity_poly.pdbx_strand_id
1 'polypeptide(L)'
;MNNCNNNRGLTPLARKNYNEDFYVRLKLVANEMDMMFPAGDFTAIFTSTGGGRYTCGRENGVLTNCKVNADGTASCFIQGGHLEVGTLKAEVRIMQDDPNYPNGQRRDVLFPDGVIELITGASSFDDVQMEVAMNYAIVSAYELAVKKGYQGTQEEFYATFSELTKTMNATKETAKGLQTKLEDVTAKWQELNTSITNKLSNIRDGKSAYEFAKEQGYVGTVQQWLSSLKGDKGDTGWLALVNHGTSDTTFVLTPNAMHVWGEVGQLTLTLGEPMPNVVNEYAFEFQSPSGTPTSLSLPATLKWYNDYTPTIRAGKRYQASIVNNVIIMGEVSV
;
A
#
# COMPACT_ATOMS: atom_id res chain seq x y z
N MET A 1 -37.25 4.90 -31.63
CA MET A 1 -37.20 3.53 -31.09
C MET A 1 -38.03 2.67 -32.02
N ASN A 2 -37.42 2.12 -33.07
CA ASN A 2 -38.12 1.23 -34.00
C ASN A 2 -38.07 -0.19 -33.44
N ASN A 3 -39.27 -0.75 -33.26
CA ASN A 3 -39.53 -1.98 -32.53
C ASN A 3 -39.16 -3.19 -33.40
N CYS A 4 -37.98 -3.78 -33.19
CA CYS A 4 -37.47 -4.94 -33.94
C CYS A 4 -38.18 -6.27 -33.61
N ASN A 5 -39.46 -6.26 -33.22
CA ASN A 5 -40.14 -7.46 -32.72
C ASN A 5 -41.64 -7.54 -33.10
N ASN A 6 -42.00 -7.21 -34.33
CA ASN A 6 -43.36 -7.46 -34.85
C ASN A 6 -43.52 -8.84 -35.52
N ASN A 7 -42.91 -9.89 -34.95
CA ASN A 7 -43.10 -11.28 -35.40
C ASN A 7 -44.32 -11.98 -34.76
N ARG A 8 -45.40 -11.24 -34.50
CA ARG A 8 -46.67 -11.81 -34.02
C ARG A 8 -47.83 -11.29 -34.88
N GLY A 9 -48.18 -12.08 -35.89
CA GLY A 9 -49.34 -11.87 -36.75
C GLY A 9 -49.06 -11.64 -38.25
N LEU A 10 -47.95 -12.16 -38.80
CA LEU A 10 -47.61 -11.94 -40.21
C LEU A 10 -48.50 -12.79 -41.13
N THR A 11 -49.42 -12.15 -41.84
CA THR A 11 -50.00 -12.72 -43.07
C THR A 11 -48.84 -13.13 -43.99
N PRO A 12 -48.80 -14.38 -44.49
CA PRO A 12 -47.74 -14.80 -45.38
C PRO A 12 -47.75 -13.93 -46.65
N LEU A 13 -46.56 -13.56 -47.12
CA LEU A 13 -46.39 -12.74 -48.33
C LEU A 13 -46.98 -13.43 -49.56
N ALA A 14 -46.92 -14.75 -49.58
CA ALA A 14 -47.52 -15.59 -50.61
C ALA A 14 -47.73 -17.00 -50.07
N ARG A 15 -48.58 -17.76 -50.76
CA ARG A 15 -48.72 -19.21 -50.59
C ARG A 15 -48.15 -19.88 -51.83
N LYS A 16 -47.21 -20.80 -51.70
CA LYS A 16 -46.61 -21.50 -52.84
C LYS A 16 -46.75 -23.00 -52.65
N ASN A 17 -47.07 -23.71 -53.73
CA ASN A 17 -47.07 -25.15 -53.74
C ASN A 17 -45.63 -25.64 -53.55
N TYR A 18 -45.38 -26.47 -52.54
CA TYR A 18 -44.03 -26.93 -52.20
C TYR A 18 -43.36 -27.72 -53.33
N ASN A 19 -44.15 -28.30 -54.24
CA ASN A 19 -43.67 -29.11 -55.36
C ASN A 19 -43.55 -28.32 -56.67
N GLU A 20 -43.84 -27.02 -56.67
CA GLU A 20 -43.69 -26.15 -57.85
C GLU A 20 -42.39 -25.34 -57.75
N ASP A 21 -41.81 -25.03 -58.90
CA ASP A 21 -40.72 -24.06 -58.97
C ASP A 21 -41.29 -22.65 -58.80
N PHE A 22 -40.64 -21.85 -57.95
CA PHE A 22 -40.98 -20.44 -57.78
C PHE A 22 -39.72 -19.64 -57.51
N TYR A 23 -39.81 -18.32 -57.63
CA TYR A 23 -38.70 -17.44 -57.30
C TYR A 23 -39.06 -16.50 -56.16
N VAL A 24 -38.04 -16.11 -55.40
CA VAL A 24 -38.14 -15.10 -54.33
C VAL A 24 -37.21 -13.96 -54.68
N ARG A 25 -37.76 -12.75 -54.76
CA ARG A 25 -36.99 -11.53 -54.96
C ARG A 25 -36.57 -10.97 -53.60
N LEU A 26 -35.28 -10.78 -53.42
CA LEU A 26 -34.70 -10.12 -52.27
C LEU A 26 -34.38 -8.68 -52.65
N LYS A 27 -34.81 -7.73 -51.82
CA LYS A 27 -34.56 -6.30 -52.00
C LYS A 27 -33.83 -5.76 -50.78
N LEU A 28 -32.63 -5.20 -50.96
CA LEU A 28 -31.91 -4.58 -49.85
C LEU A 28 -32.47 -3.18 -49.59
N VAL A 29 -32.68 -2.86 -48.31
CA VAL A 29 -33.18 -1.54 -47.89
C VAL A 29 -32.30 -1.04 -46.73
N ALA A 30 -31.82 0.19 -46.80
CA ALA A 30 -31.19 0.88 -45.67
C ALA A 30 -31.75 2.29 -45.52
N ASN A 31 -32.14 2.66 -44.30
CA ASN A 31 -32.74 3.98 -44.00
C ASN A 31 -33.87 4.35 -44.98
N GLU A 32 -34.75 3.39 -45.29
CA GLU A 32 -35.89 3.58 -46.22
C GLU A 32 -35.48 3.87 -47.68
N MET A 33 -34.22 3.65 -48.04
CA MET A 33 -33.72 3.73 -49.42
C MET A 33 -33.40 2.35 -49.97
N ASP A 34 -33.76 2.14 -51.24
CA ASP A 34 -33.44 0.95 -52.01
C ASP A 34 -31.93 0.86 -52.26
N MET A 35 -31.37 -0.32 -52.02
CA MET A 35 -29.95 -0.60 -52.25
C MET A 35 -29.75 -1.73 -53.25
N MET A 36 -28.65 -1.63 -53.98
CA MET A 36 -28.22 -2.68 -54.89
C MET A 36 -27.54 -3.81 -54.11
N PHE A 37 -27.80 -5.05 -54.50
CA PHE A 37 -26.99 -6.18 -54.05
C PHE A 37 -25.52 -5.95 -54.40
N PRO A 38 -24.59 -6.17 -53.45
CA PRO A 38 -23.18 -5.87 -53.66
C PRO A 38 -22.58 -6.72 -54.77
N ALA A 39 -21.47 -6.25 -55.34
CA ALA A 39 -20.66 -7.03 -56.27
C ALA A 39 -19.96 -8.22 -55.59
N GLY A 40 -19.76 -8.15 -54.27
CA GLY A 40 -19.21 -9.23 -53.45
C GLY A 40 -20.13 -10.44 -53.32
N ASP A 41 -19.66 -11.43 -52.57
CA ASP A 41 -20.37 -12.68 -52.32
C ASP A 41 -21.55 -12.49 -51.36
N PHE A 42 -22.62 -13.22 -51.60
CA PHE A 42 -23.79 -13.26 -50.73
C PHE A 42 -24.45 -14.63 -50.80
N THR A 43 -25.15 -15.03 -49.75
CA THR A 43 -25.86 -16.31 -49.69
C THR A 43 -27.21 -16.10 -49.04
N ALA A 44 -28.28 -16.45 -49.74
CA ALA A 44 -29.60 -16.56 -49.15
C ALA A 44 -29.95 -18.02 -48.87
N ILE A 45 -30.39 -18.28 -47.65
CA ILE A 45 -30.70 -19.59 -47.11
C ILE A 45 -32.19 -19.60 -46.79
N PHE A 46 -32.93 -20.47 -47.44
CA PHE A 46 -34.35 -20.70 -47.19
C PHE A 46 -34.54 -21.96 -46.36
N THR A 47 -35.26 -21.86 -45.25
CA THR A 47 -35.56 -22.97 -44.36
C THR A 47 -37.06 -23.08 -44.13
N SER A 48 -37.63 -24.26 -44.40
CA SER A 48 -39.04 -24.54 -44.10
C SER A 48 -39.18 -25.15 -42.70
N THR A 49 -40.24 -24.79 -41.97
CA THR A 49 -40.59 -25.45 -40.70
C THR A 49 -41.01 -26.90 -40.88
N GLY A 50 -41.45 -27.30 -42.08
CA GLY A 50 -41.77 -28.69 -42.40
C GLY A 50 -40.52 -29.57 -42.52
N GLY A 51 -39.43 -28.98 -43.02
CA GLY A 51 -38.21 -29.72 -43.35
C GLY A 51 -37.61 -29.23 -44.67
N GLY A 52 -36.32 -29.48 -44.84
CA GLY A 52 -35.57 -29.06 -46.03
C GLY A 52 -34.94 -27.67 -45.92
N ARG A 53 -33.88 -27.47 -46.71
CA ARG A 53 -33.12 -26.23 -46.79
C ARG A 53 -32.71 -26.01 -48.23
N TYR A 54 -32.88 -24.78 -48.71
CA TYR A 54 -32.48 -24.38 -50.06
C TYR A 54 -31.54 -23.19 -49.99
N THR A 55 -30.51 -23.17 -50.85
CA THR A 55 -29.51 -22.09 -50.87
C THR A 55 -29.33 -21.55 -52.27
N CYS A 56 -29.22 -20.25 -52.35
CA CYS A 56 -28.90 -19.51 -53.57
C CYS A 56 -27.93 -18.38 -53.21
N GLY A 57 -27.19 -17.88 -54.17
CA GLY A 57 -26.32 -16.73 -53.94
C GLY A 57 -25.13 -16.68 -54.89
N ARG A 58 -24.20 -15.79 -54.57
CA ARG A 58 -22.89 -15.67 -55.21
C ARG A 58 -21.81 -16.17 -54.26
N GLU A 59 -21.04 -17.15 -54.71
CA GLU A 59 -19.88 -17.67 -53.99
C GLU A 59 -18.67 -17.69 -54.92
N ASN A 60 -17.56 -17.07 -54.49
CA ASN A 60 -16.36 -16.85 -55.29
C ASN A 60 -16.67 -16.23 -56.66
N GLY A 61 -17.61 -15.27 -56.70
CA GLY A 61 -18.02 -14.61 -57.94
C GLY A 61 -19.02 -15.39 -58.80
N VAL A 62 -19.34 -16.65 -58.48
CA VAL A 62 -20.24 -17.51 -59.27
C VAL A 62 -21.64 -17.50 -58.69
N LEU A 63 -22.64 -17.14 -59.50
CA LEU A 63 -24.05 -17.18 -59.12
C LEU A 63 -24.61 -18.61 -59.22
N THR A 64 -25.20 -19.10 -58.14
CA THR A 64 -25.87 -20.40 -58.07
C THR A 64 -27.33 -20.21 -57.66
N ASN A 65 -28.25 -20.80 -58.43
CA ASN A 65 -29.71 -20.75 -58.21
C ASN A 65 -30.26 -19.32 -58.00
N CYS A 66 -29.59 -18.30 -58.55
CA CYS A 66 -30.03 -16.92 -58.47
C CYS A 66 -29.53 -16.06 -59.63
N LYS A 67 -30.09 -14.85 -59.70
CA LYS A 67 -29.70 -13.77 -60.61
C LYS A 67 -29.74 -12.45 -59.84
N VAL A 68 -28.76 -11.57 -60.06
CA VAL A 68 -28.87 -10.16 -59.68
C VAL A 68 -29.47 -9.38 -60.86
N ASN A 69 -30.56 -8.66 -60.60
CA ASN A 69 -31.33 -7.92 -61.59
C ASN A 69 -30.77 -6.51 -61.80
N ALA A 70 -31.10 -5.89 -62.93
CA ALA A 70 -30.65 -4.53 -63.27
C ALA A 70 -31.20 -3.45 -62.32
N ASP A 71 -32.32 -3.72 -61.64
CA ASP A 71 -32.91 -2.87 -60.61
C ASP A 71 -32.22 -2.99 -59.25
N GLY A 72 -31.15 -3.81 -59.15
CA GLY A 72 -30.39 -4.01 -57.92
C GLY A 72 -30.93 -5.11 -57.01
N THR A 73 -32.06 -5.75 -57.33
CA THR A 73 -32.62 -6.87 -56.54
C THR A 73 -31.95 -8.20 -56.87
N ALA A 74 -32.02 -9.19 -55.97
CA ALA A 74 -31.58 -10.56 -56.24
C ALA A 74 -32.76 -11.51 -56.32
N SER A 75 -32.95 -12.21 -57.44
CA SER A 75 -33.95 -13.27 -57.58
C SER A 75 -33.31 -14.63 -57.29
N CYS A 76 -33.85 -15.35 -56.31
CA CYS A 76 -33.49 -16.74 -56.05
C CYS A 76 -34.53 -17.68 -56.63
N PHE A 77 -34.10 -18.67 -57.41
CA PHE A 77 -34.96 -19.68 -58.04
C PHE A 77 -34.98 -20.91 -57.15
N ILE A 78 -36.14 -21.19 -56.54
CA ILE A 78 -36.35 -22.32 -55.66
C ILE A 78 -36.97 -23.45 -56.49
N GLN A 79 -36.31 -24.61 -56.48
CA GLN A 79 -36.80 -25.81 -57.14
C GLN A 79 -37.78 -26.56 -56.24
N GLY A 80 -38.91 -26.97 -56.81
CA GLY A 80 -39.95 -27.71 -56.12
C GLY A 80 -39.45 -29.04 -55.56
N GLY A 81 -40.03 -29.47 -54.43
CA GLY A 81 -39.76 -30.78 -53.82
C GLY A 81 -38.52 -30.84 -52.91
N HIS A 82 -37.71 -29.78 -52.85
CA HIS A 82 -36.56 -29.67 -51.93
C HIS A 82 -36.91 -29.11 -50.53
N LEU A 83 -38.14 -28.63 -50.36
CA LEU A 83 -38.66 -28.03 -49.14
C LEU A 83 -40.02 -28.67 -48.81
N GLU A 84 -40.29 -28.92 -47.53
CA GLU A 84 -41.55 -29.51 -47.09
C GLU A 84 -42.59 -28.45 -46.71
N VAL A 85 -43.86 -28.87 -46.64
CA VAL A 85 -45.02 -28.03 -46.29
C VAL A 85 -44.81 -27.36 -44.93
N GLY A 86 -44.96 -26.04 -44.87
CA GLY A 86 -44.68 -25.26 -43.66
C GLY A 86 -44.36 -23.79 -43.94
N THR A 87 -43.95 -23.06 -42.90
CA THR A 87 -43.51 -21.67 -43.05
C THR A 87 -42.08 -21.63 -43.56
N LEU A 88 -41.86 -21.00 -44.71
CA LEU A 88 -40.56 -20.77 -45.29
C LEU A 88 -40.01 -19.40 -44.87
N LYS A 89 -38.84 -19.42 -44.25
CA LYS A 89 -38.09 -18.23 -43.81
C LYS A 89 -36.78 -18.12 -44.56
N ALA A 90 -36.31 -16.90 -44.75
CA ALA A 90 -35.03 -16.60 -45.38
C ALA A 90 -34.02 -16.06 -44.35
N GLU A 91 -32.74 -16.38 -44.55
CA GLU A 91 -31.59 -15.75 -43.93
C GLU A 91 -30.65 -15.32 -45.06
N VAL A 92 -30.26 -14.04 -45.09
CA VAL A 92 -29.40 -13.48 -46.13
C VAL A 92 -28.07 -13.10 -45.52
N ARG A 93 -27.00 -13.70 -46.03
CA ARG A 93 -25.62 -13.43 -45.64
C ARG A 93 -24.95 -12.59 -46.70
N ILE A 94 -24.27 -11.52 -46.33
CA ILE A 94 -23.56 -10.65 -47.27
C ILE A 94 -22.12 -10.50 -46.79
N MET A 95 -21.15 -10.73 -47.68
CA MET A 95 -19.74 -10.47 -47.44
C MET A 95 -19.42 -9.06 -47.92
N GLN A 96 -18.98 -8.20 -47.00
CA GLN A 96 -18.60 -6.81 -47.29
C GLN A 96 -17.13 -6.60 -46.97
N ASP A 97 -16.47 -5.73 -47.72
CA ASP A 97 -15.11 -5.31 -47.42
C ASP A 97 -15.13 -4.40 -46.18
N ASP A 98 -14.38 -4.79 -45.15
CA ASP A 98 -14.24 -4.03 -43.91
C ASP A 98 -12.78 -4.11 -43.43
N PRO A 99 -11.99 -3.03 -43.61
CA PRO A 99 -10.59 -2.98 -43.20
C PRO A 99 -10.36 -3.20 -41.70
N ASN A 100 -11.40 -3.11 -40.87
CA ASN A 100 -11.31 -3.34 -39.42
C ASN A 100 -11.40 -4.83 -39.06
N TYR A 101 -11.69 -5.72 -40.01
CA TYR A 101 -11.74 -7.16 -39.79
C TYR A 101 -10.40 -7.82 -40.17
N PRO A 102 -9.92 -8.84 -39.41
CA PRO A 102 -8.61 -9.47 -39.65
C PRO A 102 -8.38 -10.02 -41.06
N ASN A 103 -9.45 -10.42 -41.75
CA ASN A 103 -9.45 -10.93 -43.12
C ASN A 103 -9.89 -9.87 -44.15
N GLY A 104 -10.07 -8.61 -43.74
CA GLY A 104 -10.58 -7.53 -44.57
C GLY A 104 -12.06 -7.67 -44.97
N GLN A 105 -12.79 -8.65 -44.43
CA GLN A 105 -14.17 -8.94 -44.81
C GLN A 105 -15.09 -9.15 -43.60
N ARG A 106 -16.21 -8.45 -43.56
CA ARG A 106 -17.28 -8.64 -42.59
C ARG A 106 -18.41 -9.45 -43.19
N ARG A 107 -18.90 -10.46 -42.45
CA ARG A 107 -20.10 -11.22 -42.80
C ARG A 107 -21.31 -10.68 -42.07
N ASP A 108 -22.20 -10.03 -42.80
CA ASP A 108 -23.50 -9.59 -42.29
C ASP A 108 -24.51 -10.74 -42.39
N VAL A 109 -25.33 -10.94 -41.35
CA VAL A 109 -26.41 -11.92 -41.33
C VAL A 109 -27.71 -11.17 -41.11
N LEU A 110 -28.59 -11.22 -42.11
CA LEU A 110 -29.80 -10.41 -42.21
C LEU A 110 -31.02 -11.33 -42.29
N PHE A 111 -32.12 -10.92 -41.66
CA PHE A 111 -33.39 -11.64 -41.68
C PHE A 111 -34.39 -10.78 -42.43
N PRO A 112 -34.82 -11.20 -43.64
CA PRO A 112 -35.80 -10.43 -44.39
C PRO A 112 -37.17 -10.40 -43.71
N ASP A 113 -37.91 -9.32 -43.94
CA ASP A 113 -39.26 -9.16 -43.43
C ASP A 113 -40.26 -10.04 -44.22
N GLY A 114 -41.12 -10.73 -43.48
CA GLY A 114 -42.18 -11.59 -44.03
C GLY A 114 -41.78 -13.06 -44.18
N VAL A 115 -42.79 -13.89 -44.48
CA VAL A 115 -42.66 -15.35 -44.64
C VAL A 115 -43.50 -15.83 -45.82
N ILE A 116 -43.14 -16.98 -46.39
CA ILE A 116 -43.95 -17.67 -47.42
C ILE A 116 -44.56 -18.91 -46.76
N GLU A 117 -45.80 -19.22 -47.06
CA GLU A 117 -46.43 -20.47 -46.62
C GLU A 117 -46.37 -21.50 -47.75
N LEU A 118 -45.68 -22.62 -47.50
CA LEU A 118 -45.62 -23.76 -48.41
C LEU A 118 -46.80 -24.69 -48.16
N ILE A 119 -47.58 -24.95 -49.20
CA ILE A 119 -48.82 -25.73 -49.15
C ILE A 119 -48.81 -26.85 -50.20
N THR A 120 -49.76 -27.78 -50.12
CA THR A 120 -49.99 -28.83 -51.14
C THR A 120 -51.00 -28.42 -52.21
N GLY A 121 -51.69 -27.29 -52.01
CA GLY A 121 -52.70 -26.76 -52.91
C GLY A 121 -52.13 -25.78 -53.94
N ALA A 122 -53.02 -25.15 -54.71
CA ALA A 122 -52.64 -24.18 -55.74
C ALA A 122 -51.86 -22.99 -55.16
N SER A 123 -50.74 -22.65 -55.79
CA SER A 123 -49.96 -21.45 -55.50
C SER A 123 -50.79 -20.17 -55.68
N SER A 124 -50.51 -19.15 -54.86
CA SER A 124 -50.97 -17.78 -55.13
C SER A 124 -50.23 -17.20 -56.33
N PHE A 125 -50.92 -16.33 -57.06
CA PHE A 125 -50.37 -15.65 -58.24
C PHE A 125 -49.40 -14.50 -57.88
N ASP A 126 -49.31 -14.13 -56.60
CA ASP A 126 -48.48 -13.03 -56.15
C ASP A 126 -46.99 -13.35 -56.29
N ASP A 127 -46.24 -12.38 -56.81
CA ASP A 127 -44.79 -12.41 -56.78
C ASP A 127 -44.30 -12.26 -55.34
N VAL A 128 -43.26 -13.01 -54.97
CA VAL A 128 -42.69 -12.92 -53.64
C VAL A 128 -41.54 -11.93 -53.65
N GLN A 129 -41.68 -10.83 -52.91
CA GLN A 129 -40.58 -9.91 -52.60
C GLN A 129 -40.38 -9.82 -51.09
N MET A 130 -39.17 -10.10 -50.63
CA MET A 130 -38.75 -9.95 -49.25
C MET A 130 -37.80 -8.76 -49.12
N GLU A 131 -38.11 -7.86 -48.20
CA GLU A 131 -37.25 -6.71 -47.89
C GLU A 131 -36.21 -7.10 -46.85
N VAL A 132 -34.94 -6.86 -47.17
CA VAL A 132 -33.79 -7.21 -46.36
C VAL A 132 -33.23 -5.92 -45.78
N ALA A 133 -33.62 -5.62 -44.54
CA ALA A 133 -33.16 -4.43 -43.84
C ALA A 133 -31.66 -4.55 -43.49
N MET A 134 -30.83 -3.72 -44.13
CA MET A 134 -29.43 -3.59 -43.77
C MET A 134 -29.30 -2.66 -42.56
N ASN A 135 -29.00 -3.24 -41.40
CA ASN A 135 -28.91 -2.52 -40.13
C ASN A 135 -27.62 -1.69 -39.94
N TYR A 136 -26.75 -1.58 -40.95
CA TYR A 136 -25.57 -0.70 -40.88
C TYR A 136 -25.43 0.14 -42.14
N ALA A 137 -25.58 1.45 -41.95
CA ALA A 137 -25.07 2.45 -42.86
C ALA A 137 -23.54 2.40 -42.80
N ILE A 138 -22.86 2.18 -43.92
CA ILE A 138 -21.47 2.63 -44.08
C ILE A 138 -21.56 4.14 -44.25
N VAL A 139 -21.76 4.87 -43.15
CA VAL A 139 -21.37 6.27 -43.09
C VAL A 139 -19.96 6.27 -42.52
N SER A 140 -18.99 6.77 -43.30
CA SER A 140 -17.66 7.02 -42.76
C SER A 140 -17.79 7.88 -41.50
N ALA A 141 -16.84 7.76 -40.58
CA ALA A 141 -16.85 8.55 -39.36
C ALA A 141 -16.96 10.06 -39.64
N TYR A 142 -16.39 10.52 -40.77
CA TYR A 142 -16.53 11.89 -41.26
C TYR A 142 -17.95 12.20 -41.72
N GLU A 143 -18.58 11.38 -42.56
CA GLU A 143 -19.96 11.57 -43.02
C GLU A 143 -20.97 11.56 -41.86
N LEU A 144 -20.73 10.72 -40.85
CA LEU A 144 -21.54 10.73 -39.63
C LEU A 144 -21.33 12.01 -38.82
N ALA A 145 -20.09 12.50 -38.71
CA ALA A 145 -19.78 13.76 -38.04
C ALA A 145 -20.46 14.94 -38.76
N VAL A 146 -20.39 14.99 -40.09
CA VAL A 146 -21.09 16.01 -40.90
C VAL A 146 -22.60 15.94 -40.68
N LYS A 147 -23.19 14.75 -40.68
CA LYS A 147 -24.62 14.54 -40.36
C LYS A 147 -24.99 14.99 -38.93
N LYS A 148 -24.03 15.00 -38.01
CA LYS A 148 -24.17 15.50 -36.63
C LYS A 148 -23.79 16.98 -36.48
N GLY A 149 -23.54 17.69 -37.56
CA GLY A 149 -23.30 19.14 -37.58
C GLY A 149 -21.83 19.56 -37.65
N TYR A 150 -20.90 18.63 -37.94
CA TYR A 150 -19.51 18.98 -38.22
C TYR A 150 -19.38 19.75 -39.55
N GLN A 151 -18.64 20.86 -39.56
CA GLN A 151 -18.48 21.73 -40.73
C GLN A 151 -17.05 21.78 -41.28
N GLY A 152 -16.09 21.13 -40.62
CA GLY A 152 -14.69 21.12 -41.06
C GLY A 152 -14.46 20.18 -42.25
N THR A 153 -13.27 20.25 -42.86
CA THR A 153 -12.93 19.37 -43.98
C THR A 153 -12.62 17.95 -43.52
N GLN A 154 -12.62 17.02 -44.47
CA GLN A 154 -12.25 15.63 -44.21
C GLN A 154 -10.80 15.52 -43.71
N GLU A 155 -9.86 16.26 -44.30
CA GLU A 155 -8.47 16.29 -43.82
C GLU A 155 -8.37 16.81 -42.37
N GLU A 156 -9.10 17.88 -42.03
CA GLU A 156 -9.11 18.43 -40.66
C GLU A 156 -9.70 17.43 -39.66
N PHE A 157 -10.79 16.75 -40.04
CA PHE A 157 -11.41 15.73 -39.22
C PHE A 157 -10.41 14.61 -38.92
N TYR A 158 -9.74 14.06 -39.93
CA TYR A 158 -8.77 12.98 -39.75
C TYR A 158 -7.48 13.44 -39.03
N ALA A 159 -7.08 14.70 -39.17
CA ALA A 159 -5.96 15.27 -38.42
C ALA A 159 -6.21 15.25 -36.90
N THR A 160 -7.45 15.40 -36.44
CA THR A 160 -7.77 15.28 -34.99
C THR A 160 -7.44 13.90 -34.42
N PHE A 161 -7.58 12.83 -35.21
CA PHE A 161 -7.21 11.47 -34.81
C PHE A 161 -5.69 11.27 -34.81
N SER A 162 -4.97 11.95 -35.70
CA SER A 162 -3.50 11.95 -35.72
C SER A 162 -2.93 12.61 -34.46
N GLU A 163 -3.46 13.76 -34.06
CA GLU A 163 -3.05 14.43 -32.82
C GLU A 163 -3.43 13.63 -31.57
N LEU A 164 -4.59 12.96 -31.59
CA LEU A 164 -4.97 12.04 -30.53
C LEU A 164 -4.01 10.84 -30.44
N THR A 165 -3.55 10.33 -31.58
CA THR A 165 -2.56 9.24 -31.66
C THR A 165 -1.19 9.68 -31.15
N LYS A 166 -0.74 10.89 -31.51
CA LYS A 166 0.51 11.48 -30.96
C LYS A 166 0.41 11.67 -29.47
N THR A 167 -0.72 12.20 -28.98
CA THR A 167 -0.97 12.41 -27.55
C THR A 167 -1.00 11.07 -26.81
N MET A 168 -1.64 10.05 -27.35
CA MET A 168 -1.68 8.71 -26.78
C MET A 168 -0.28 8.07 -26.73
N ASN A 169 0.54 8.22 -27.78
CA ASN A 169 1.91 7.73 -27.80
C ASN A 169 2.79 8.47 -26.77
N ALA A 170 2.70 9.80 -26.68
CA ALA A 170 3.40 10.59 -25.68
C ALA A 170 2.98 10.21 -24.24
N THR A 171 1.68 9.96 -24.03
CA THR A 171 1.15 9.50 -22.73
C THR A 171 1.65 8.11 -22.39
N LYS A 172 1.74 7.20 -23.38
CA LYS A 172 2.27 5.84 -23.21
C LYS A 172 3.75 5.84 -22.84
N GLU A 173 4.57 6.66 -23.50
CA GLU A 173 5.99 6.81 -23.16
C GLU A 173 6.18 7.41 -21.76
N THR A 174 5.35 8.40 -21.40
CA THR A 174 5.36 8.96 -20.03
C THR A 174 4.97 7.91 -18.99
N ALA A 175 3.93 7.12 -19.26
CA ALA A 175 3.48 6.03 -18.39
C ALA A 175 4.57 4.95 -18.23
N LYS A 176 5.25 4.59 -19.32
CA LYS A 176 6.40 3.67 -19.29
C LYS A 176 7.53 4.21 -18.43
N GLY A 177 7.87 5.50 -18.55
CA GLY A 177 8.87 6.15 -17.71
C GLY A 177 8.50 6.17 -16.22
N LEU A 178 7.22 6.38 -15.90
CA LEU A 178 6.72 6.30 -14.52
C LEU A 178 6.77 4.86 -13.98
N GLN A 179 6.45 3.87 -14.81
CA GLN A 179 6.53 2.47 -14.43
C GLN A 179 7.97 2.06 -14.11
N THR A 180 8.95 2.45 -14.93
CA THR A 180 10.36 2.21 -14.65
C THR A 180 10.82 2.88 -13.34
N LYS A 181 10.36 4.09 -13.04
CA LYS A 181 10.64 4.75 -11.75
C LYS A 181 10.01 4.01 -10.57
N LEU A 182 8.79 3.49 -10.73
CA LEU A 182 8.13 2.70 -9.70
C LEU A 182 8.89 1.39 -9.42
N GLU A 183 9.37 0.72 -10.47
CA GLU A 183 10.21 -0.48 -10.37
C GLU A 183 11.53 -0.18 -9.65
N ASP A 184 12.23 0.91 -10.00
CA ASP A 184 13.47 1.34 -9.32
C ASP A 184 13.24 1.67 -7.83
N VAL A 185 12.16 2.41 -7.51
CA VAL A 185 11.79 2.70 -6.12
C VAL A 185 11.47 1.42 -5.36
N THR A 186 10.75 0.48 -5.98
CA THR A 186 10.38 -0.80 -5.36
C THR A 186 11.62 -1.65 -5.09
N ALA A 187 12.57 -1.71 -6.03
CA ALA A 187 13.84 -2.42 -5.85
C ALA A 187 14.66 -1.83 -4.69
N LYS A 188 14.81 -0.49 -4.64
CA LYS A 188 15.48 0.20 -3.52
C LYS A 188 14.81 -0.06 -2.19
N TRP A 189 13.48 -0.13 -2.17
CA TRP A 189 12.74 -0.44 -0.95
C TRP A 189 12.99 -1.87 -0.49
N GLN A 190 13.03 -2.85 -1.40
CA GLN A 190 13.36 -4.24 -1.09
C GLN A 190 14.79 -4.39 -0.55
N GLU A 191 15.76 -3.71 -1.15
CA GLU A 191 17.15 -3.67 -0.66
C GLU A 191 17.23 -3.08 0.75
N LEU A 192 16.59 -1.94 0.97
CA LEU A 192 16.55 -1.28 2.28
C LEU A 192 15.87 -2.17 3.33
N ASN A 193 14.73 -2.78 2.99
CA ASN A 193 14.01 -3.67 3.90
C ASN A 193 14.85 -4.91 4.26
N THR A 194 15.57 -5.49 3.29
CA THR A 194 16.50 -6.59 3.52
C THR A 194 17.64 -6.15 4.44
N SER A 195 18.22 -4.97 4.20
CA SER A 195 19.28 -4.40 5.04
C SER A 195 18.82 -4.18 6.49
N ILE A 196 17.63 -3.60 6.68
CA ILE A 196 17.03 -3.39 8.00
C ILE A 196 16.77 -4.74 8.69
N THR A 197 16.18 -5.69 7.97
CA THR A 197 15.87 -7.02 8.51
C THR A 197 17.14 -7.74 8.97
N ASN A 198 18.20 -7.72 8.17
CA ASN A 198 19.49 -8.32 8.52
C ASN A 198 20.15 -7.62 9.72
N LYS A 199 20.04 -6.29 9.82
CA LYS A 199 20.52 -5.56 11.00
C LYS A 199 19.73 -5.93 12.24
N LEU A 200 18.41 -6.06 12.13
CA LEU A 200 17.53 -6.46 13.23
C LEU A 200 17.78 -7.90 13.66
N SER A 201 18.03 -8.84 12.74
CA SER A 201 18.39 -10.21 13.10
C SER A 201 19.70 -10.25 13.87
N ASN A 202 20.71 -9.51 13.43
CA ASN A 202 22.00 -9.42 14.13
C ASN A 202 21.86 -8.82 15.55
N ILE A 203 20.93 -7.87 15.74
CA ILE A 203 20.64 -7.31 17.08
C ILE A 203 19.91 -8.35 17.94
N ARG A 204 18.95 -9.08 17.36
CA ARG A 204 18.18 -10.12 18.06
C ARG A 204 19.04 -11.30 18.50
N ASP A 205 20.06 -11.62 17.71
CA ASP A 205 20.98 -12.73 17.97
C ASP A 205 22.16 -12.32 18.88
N GLY A 206 22.20 -11.05 19.32
CA GLY A 206 23.16 -10.58 20.33
C GLY A 206 22.85 -11.18 21.69
N LYS A 207 23.82 -11.91 22.26
CA LYS A 207 23.71 -12.50 23.61
C LYS A 207 23.39 -11.42 24.63
N SER A 208 22.37 -11.64 25.45
CA SER A 208 22.11 -10.85 26.64
C SER A 208 23.30 -10.91 27.60
N ALA A 209 23.47 -9.89 28.43
CA ALA A 209 24.51 -9.87 29.46
C ALA A 209 24.44 -11.08 30.42
N TYR A 210 23.24 -11.63 30.64
CA TYR A 210 23.04 -12.86 31.41
C TYR A 210 23.49 -14.12 30.65
N GLU A 211 23.23 -14.22 29.34
CA GLU A 211 23.74 -15.32 28.53
C GLU A 211 25.28 -15.31 28.47
N PHE A 212 25.88 -14.13 28.33
CA PHE A 212 27.33 -13.99 28.45
C PHE A 212 27.84 -14.39 29.84
N ALA A 213 27.16 -13.99 30.92
CA ALA A 213 27.52 -14.40 32.27
C ALA A 213 27.48 -15.93 32.45
N LYS A 214 26.49 -16.61 31.86
CA LYS A 214 26.43 -18.08 31.86
C LYS A 214 27.59 -18.73 31.11
N GLU A 215 27.99 -18.18 29.97
CA GLU A 215 29.17 -18.64 29.22
C GLU A 215 30.47 -18.45 30.00
N GLN A 216 30.55 -17.40 30.83
CA GLN A 216 31.67 -17.15 31.73
C GLN A 216 31.57 -17.94 33.06
N GLY A 217 30.64 -18.90 33.18
CA GLY A 217 30.56 -19.84 34.30
C GLY A 217 29.54 -19.49 35.38
N TYR A 218 28.64 -18.53 35.16
CA TYR A 218 27.54 -18.25 36.09
C TYR A 218 26.47 -19.35 36.03
N VAL A 219 26.11 -19.92 37.18
CA VAL A 219 25.17 -21.06 37.30
C VAL A 219 23.79 -20.70 37.86
N GLY A 220 23.57 -19.44 38.22
CA GLY A 220 22.31 -18.97 38.81
C GLY A 220 21.23 -18.59 37.80
N THR A 221 20.02 -18.31 38.28
CA THR A 221 18.89 -17.79 37.48
C THR A 221 19.08 -16.31 37.10
N VAL A 222 18.30 -15.81 36.14
CA VAL A 222 18.26 -14.36 35.80
C VAL A 222 18.01 -13.49 37.03
N GLN A 223 17.11 -13.90 37.93
CA GLN A 223 16.79 -13.13 39.14
C GLN A 223 17.96 -13.09 40.12
N GLN A 224 18.68 -14.20 40.26
CA GLN A 224 19.90 -14.27 41.07
C GLN A 224 21.00 -13.39 40.46
N TRP A 225 21.11 -13.37 39.13
CA TRP A 225 22.10 -12.54 38.43
C TRP A 225 21.80 -11.05 38.60
N LEU A 226 20.55 -10.63 38.38
CA LEU A 226 20.12 -9.25 38.60
C LEU A 226 20.35 -8.79 40.04
N SER A 227 20.10 -9.68 41.00
CA SER A 227 20.34 -9.40 42.43
C SER A 227 21.83 -9.23 42.74
N SER A 228 22.71 -9.94 42.03
CA SER A 228 24.16 -9.82 42.18
C SER A 228 24.75 -8.52 41.60
N LEU A 229 24.03 -7.83 40.71
CA LEU A 229 24.47 -6.56 40.13
C LEU A 229 24.27 -5.36 41.06
N LYS A 230 23.46 -5.53 42.12
CA LYS A 230 23.21 -4.47 43.09
C LYS A 230 24.33 -4.46 44.12
N GLY A 231 25.21 -3.46 44.04
CA GLY A 231 26.19 -3.21 45.09
C GLY A 231 25.56 -2.76 46.40
N ASP A 232 26.31 -2.88 47.49
CA ASP A 232 25.89 -2.40 48.80
C ASP A 232 25.58 -0.90 48.77
N LYS A 233 24.63 -0.49 49.60
CA LYS A 233 24.38 0.94 49.83
C LYS A 233 25.65 1.55 50.43
N GLY A 234 26.16 2.64 49.85
CA GLY A 234 27.28 3.37 50.42
C GLY A 234 26.98 3.87 51.83
N ASP A 235 28.01 3.93 52.67
CA ASP A 235 27.88 4.38 54.06
C ASP A 235 27.33 5.81 54.15
N THR A 236 26.44 6.03 55.11
CA THR A 236 25.95 7.37 55.48
C THR A 236 27.14 8.16 56.02
N GLY A 237 27.56 9.23 55.35
CA GLY A 237 28.74 10.04 55.69
C GLY A 237 28.62 10.87 56.97
N TRP A 238 28.31 10.22 58.10
CA TRP A 238 28.29 10.82 59.44
C TRP A 238 29.61 10.57 60.17
N LEU A 239 30.06 11.52 60.99
CA LEU A 239 31.19 11.30 61.89
C LEU A 239 30.83 10.21 62.91
N ALA A 240 31.70 9.22 63.09
CA ALA A 240 31.52 8.22 64.14
C ALA A 240 31.67 8.87 65.52
N LEU A 241 30.71 8.68 66.42
CA LEU A 241 30.80 9.21 67.80
C LEU A 241 31.68 8.30 68.67
N VAL A 242 32.72 8.85 69.28
CA VAL A 242 33.63 8.16 70.18
C VAL A 242 33.58 8.84 71.55
N ASN A 243 33.07 8.16 72.57
CA ASN A 243 33.00 8.70 73.94
C ASN A 243 34.21 8.25 74.75
N HIS A 244 34.82 9.21 75.45
CA HIS A 244 36.00 9.01 76.29
C HIS A 244 35.67 9.16 77.76
N GLY A 245 36.39 8.42 78.61
CA GLY A 245 36.35 8.61 80.06
C GLY A 245 37.15 9.84 80.48
N THR A 246 36.85 10.40 81.65
CA THR A 246 37.55 11.60 82.18
C THR A 246 39.01 11.36 82.55
N SER A 247 39.45 10.09 82.62
CA SER A 247 40.85 9.71 82.81
C SER A 247 41.67 9.66 81.52
N ASP A 248 41.01 9.65 80.35
CA ASP A 248 41.67 9.58 79.03
C ASP A 248 42.15 10.97 78.60
N THR A 249 43.26 11.41 79.19
CA THR A 249 43.78 12.79 79.04
C THR A 249 44.77 12.93 77.90
N THR A 250 45.14 11.84 77.22
CA THR A 250 46.08 11.85 76.08
C THR A 250 45.58 10.92 74.98
N PHE A 251 45.22 11.46 73.82
CA PHE A 251 44.59 10.67 72.75
C PHE A 251 45.03 11.10 71.34
N VAL A 252 45.04 10.13 70.42
CA VAL A 252 45.31 10.36 68.99
C VAL A 252 43.97 10.39 68.24
N LEU A 253 43.51 11.58 67.85
CA LEU A 253 42.23 11.76 67.18
C LEU A 253 42.17 10.94 65.88
N THR A 254 41.11 10.17 65.71
CA THR A 254 40.87 9.43 64.47
C THR A 254 40.16 10.33 63.45
N PRO A 255 40.54 10.29 62.16
CA PRO A 255 39.89 11.09 61.14
C PRO A 255 38.43 10.67 60.97
N ASN A 256 37.58 11.64 60.70
CA ASN A 256 36.14 11.52 60.48
C ASN A 256 35.38 10.88 61.65
N ALA A 257 35.83 11.16 62.87
CA ALA A 257 35.16 10.81 64.12
C ALA A 257 35.00 12.03 65.03
N MET A 258 33.94 12.04 65.82
CA MET A 258 33.65 13.02 66.85
C MET A 258 34.02 12.45 68.22
N HIS A 259 35.13 12.92 68.79
CA HIS A 259 35.64 12.47 70.07
C HIS A 259 35.10 13.31 71.23
N VAL A 260 34.38 12.71 72.17
CA VAL A 260 33.67 13.44 73.24
C VAL A 260 34.21 13.07 74.61
N TRP A 261 34.66 14.07 75.35
CA TRP A 261 35.04 14.01 76.75
C TRP A 261 34.00 14.69 77.64
N GLY A 262 33.81 14.14 78.84
CA GLY A 262 33.08 14.81 79.92
C GLY A 262 33.90 15.93 80.57
N GLU A 263 33.78 16.06 81.89
CA GLU A 263 34.59 17.03 82.66
C GLU A 263 36.06 16.60 82.72
N VAL A 264 36.95 17.36 82.08
CA VAL A 264 38.40 17.07 82.03
C VAL A 264 39.22 18.32 82.36
N GLY A 265 40.14 18.21 83.32
CA GLY A 265 41.01 19.32 83.74
C GLY A 265 42.21 19.55 82.81
N GLN A 266 42.64 18.51 82.09
CA GLN A 266 43.74 18.57 81.12
C GLN A 266 43.47 17.59 79.98
N LEU A 267 43.80 18.00 78.76
CA LEU A 267 43.65 17.18 77.57
C LEU A 267 44.81 17.43 76.60
N THR A 268 45.47 16.37 76.14
CA THR A 268 46.56 16.43 75.16
C THR A 268 46.17 15.59 73.94
N LEU A 269 45.98 16.24 72.79
CA LEU A 269 45.52 15.57 71.58
C LEU A 269 46.57 15.64 70.48
N THR A 270 46.67 14.58 69.68
CA THR A 270 47.41 14.56 68.41
C THR A 270 46.50 14.11 67.27
N LEU A 271 46.92 14.35 66.03
CA LEU A 271 46.17 13.90 64.84
C LEU A 271 46.67 12.51 64.41
N GLY A 272 45.75 11.57 64.20
CA GLY A 272 46.06 10.27 63.60
C GLY A 272 46.33 10.35 62.10
N GLU A 273 46.80 9.25 61.53
CA GLU A 273 47.05 9.12 60.09
C GLU A 273 45.79 9.46 59.26
N PRO A 274 45.91 10.31 58.21
CA PRO A 274 44.77 10.68 57.37
C PRO A 274 44.34 9.51 56.46
N MET A 275 43.04 9.39 56.24
CA MET A 275 42.47 8.46 55.27
C MET A 275 42.70 8.95 53.83
N PRO A 276 43.13 8.07 52.91
CA PRO A 276 43.33 8.44 51.51
C PRO A 276 42.00 8.68 50.80
N ASN A 277 42.01 9.60 49.81
CA ASN A 277 40.88 9.89 48.91
C ASN A 277 39.58 10.40 49.57
N VAL A 278 39.65 10.85 50.83
CA VAL A 278 38.54 11.51 51.52
C VAL A 278 39.02 12.77 52.24
N VAL A 279 38.10 13.70 52.53
CA VAL A 279 38.38 14.81 53.46
C VAL A 279 38.57 14.22 54.85
N ASN A 280 39.58 14.70 55.58
CA ASN A 280 39.85 14.28 56.94
C ASN A 280 39.49 15.42 57.89
N GLU A 281 38.46 15.20 58.69
CA GLU A 281 38.06 16.07 59.79
C GLU A 281 38.41 15.39 61.13
N TYR A 282 39.11 16.09 62.00
CA TYR A 282 39.35 15.64 63.37
C TYR A 282 38.51 16.51 64.29
N ALA A 283 37.44 15.94 64.85
CA ALA A 283 36.50 16.67 65.68
C ALA A 283 36.57 16.19 67.12
N PHE A 284 36.46 17.12 68.06
CA PHE A 284 36.39 16.79 69.48
C PHE A 284 35.54 17.76 70.30
N GLU A 285 35.04 17.28 71.43
CA GLU A 285 34.31 18.05 72.43
C GLU A 285 34.80 17.72 73.83
N PHE A 286 34.86 18.72 74.71
CA PHE A 286 35.15 18.51 76.13
C PHE A 286 34.41 19.51 77.00
N GLN A 287 34.24 19.19 78.28
CA GLN A 287 33.73 20.11 79.29
C GLN A 287 34.81 20.46 80.31
N SER A 288 34.98 21.75 80.58
CA SER A 288 35.86 22.21 81.66
C SER A 288 35.19 22.04 83.02
N PRO A 289 35.92 21.56 84.06
CA PRO A 289 35.44 21.53 85.43
C PRO A 289 34.97 22.91 85.90
N SER A 290 33.99 22.95 86.80
CA SER A 290 33.34 24.20 87.26
C SER A 290 34.29 25.21 87.90
N GLY A 291 35.38 24.75 88.53
CA GLY A 291 36.35 25.60 89.22
C GLY A 291 37.63 25.93 88.43
N THR A 292 37.92 25.19 87.36
CA THR A 292 39.23 25.28 86.67
C THR A 292 39.06 25.09 85.16
N PRO A 293 39.59 26.01 84.31
CA PRO A 293 39.64 25.80 82.88
C PRO A 293 40.43 24.55 82.49
N THR A 294 39.99 23.83 81.46
CA THR A 294 40.77 22.72 80.90
C THR A 294 42.07 23.23 80.28
N SER A 295 43.20 22.62 80.64
CA SER A 295 44.47 22.81 79.95
C SER A 295 44.49 21.95 78.68
N LEU A 296 44.26 22.57 77.52
CA LEU A 296 44.26 21.89 76.23
C LEU A 296 45.62 22.02 75.52
N SER A 297 46.24 20.90 75.19
CA SER A 297 47.47 20.80 74.41
C SER A 297 47.18 20.14 73.06
N LEU A 298 47.60 20.80 71.98
CA LEU A 298 47.39 20.38 70.60
C LEU A 298 48.72 20.44 69.83
N PRO A 299 48.83 19.81 68.65
CA PRO A 299 50.04 19.88 67.83
C PRO A 299 50.36 21.33 67.44
N ALA A 300 51.60 21.75 67.64
CA ALA A 300 52.07 23.11 67.31
C ALA A 300 51.99 23.44 65.81
N THR A 301 51.78 22.43 64.96
CA THR A 301 51.58 22.61 63.52
C THR A 301 50.21 23.18 63.17
N LEU A 302 49.21 23.08 64.05
CA LEU A 302 47.86 23.57 63.80
C LEU A 302 47.81 25.09 63.72
N LYS A 303 46.99 25.60 62.81
CA LYS A 303 46.71 27.03 62.67
C LYS A 303 45.31 27.35 63.17
N TRP A 304 45.19 28.30 64.09
CA TRP A 304 43.89 28.80 64.53
C TRP A 304 43.23 29.63 63.42
N TYR A 305 41.94 29.39 63.19
CA TYR A 305 41.17 30.19 62.24
C TYR A 305 41.16 31.67 62.67
N ASN A 306 41.41 32.56 61.71
CA ASN A 306 41.55 34.01 61.92
C ASN A 306 42.57 34.40 63.02
N ASP A 307 43.59 33.57 63.24
CA ASP A 307 44.61 33.77 64.29
C ASP A 307 44.01 33.94 65.70
N TYR A 308 42.79 33.46 65.91
CA TYR A 308 42.09 33.56 67.19
C TYR A 308 42.19 32.26 67.99
N THR A 309 42.95 32.32 69.08
CA THR A 309 42.99 31.24 70.08
C THR A 309 41.93 31.52 71.16
N PRO A 310 40.87 30.70 71.27
CA PRO A 310 39.84 30.91 72.29
C PRO A 310 40.42 30.71 73.69
N THR A 311 40.03 31.59 74.62
CA THR A 311 40.31 31.39 76.05
C THR A 311 39.33 30.38 76.62
N ILE A 312 39.84 29.23 77.08
CA ILE A 312 39.04 28.20 77.74
C ILE A 312 38.62 28.71 79.12
N ARG A 313 37.34 28.54 79.48
CA ARG A 313 36.76 28.98 80.75
C ARG A 313 36.23 27.81 81.57
N ALA A 314 36.33 27.92 82.89
CA ALA A 314 35.81 26.93 83.81
C ALA A 314 34.29 26.73 83.63
N GLY A 315 33.81 25.49 83.78
CA GLY A 315 32.41 25.11 83.69
C GLY A 315 31.80 25.17 82.28
N LYS A 316 32.59 25.51 81.24
CA LYS A 316 32.11 25.65 79.87
C LYS A 316 32.43 24.42 79.02
N ARG A 317 31.60 24.18 78.01
CA ARG A 317 31.78 23.12 77.01
C ARG A 317 32.33 23.72 75.73
N TYR A 318 33.28 23.02 75.13
CA TYR A 318 33.92 23.42 73.88
C TYR A 318 33.84 22.30 72.87
N GLN A 319 33.62 22.68 71.62
CA GLN A 319 33.69 21.79 70.47
C GLN A 319 34.64 22.38 69.44
N ALA A 320 35.46 21.51 68.85
CA ALA A 320 36.45 21.85 67.87
C ALA A 320 36.34 20.95 66.64
N SER A 321 36.66 21.53 65.48
CA SER A 321 36.85 20.83 64.23
C SER A 321 38.18 21.25 63.61
N ILE A 322 38.93 20.25 63.13
CA ILE A 322 40.22 20.43 62.47
C ILE A 322 40.11 19.85 61.06
N VAL A 323 40.28 20.69 60.05
CA VAL A 323 40.33 20.30 58.64
C VAL A 323 41.52 21.01 57.99
N ASN A 324 42.31 20.29 57.20
CA ASN A 324 43.48 20.84 56.50
C ASN A 324 44.45 21.59 57.44
N ASN A 325 44.68 21.03 58.64
CA ASN A 325 45.59 21.58 59.65
C ASN A 325 45.20 22.99 60.15
N VAL A 326 43.93 23.37 59.96
CA VAL A 326 43.30 24.57 60.53
C VAL A 326 42.29 24.14 61.58
N ILE A 327 42.32 24.74 62.77
CA ILE A 327 41.39 24.48 63.86
C ILE A 327 40.43 25.64 64.06
N ILE A 328 39.14 25.30 64.22
CA ILE A 328 38.10 26.19 64.74
C ILE A 328 37.59 25.54 66.02
N MET A 329 37.56 26.28 67.13
CA MET A 329 36.97 25.83 68.39
C MET A 329 36.10 26.94 68.98
N GLY A 330 34.93 26.55 69.50
CA GLY A 330 33.97 27.47 70.11
C GLY A 330 33.37 26.91 71.39
N GLU A 331 32.93 27.81 72.26
CA GLU A 331 32.05 27.45 73.37
C GLU A 331 30.69 27.04 72.81
N VAL A 332 30.19 25.88 73.23
CA VAL A 332 28.86 25.39 72.84
C VAL A 332 27.91 25.66 73.99
N SER A 333 26.78 26.30 73.69
CA SER A 333 25.71 26.47 74.67
C SER A 333 25.03 25.13 74.89
N VAL A 334 24.84 24.75 76.17
CA VAL A 334 23.95 23.64 76.55
C VAL A 334 22.51 24.07 76.33
#